data_AF-A0A7I8K5L5-F1
#
_entry.id   AF-A0A7I8K5L5-F1
#
_cell.length_a   1.000
_cell.length_b   1.000
_cell.length_c   1.000
_cell.angle_alpha   90.00
_cell.angle_beta   90.00
_cell.angle_gamma   90.00
#
_symmetry.space_group_name_H-M   'P 1'
#
loop_
_entity.id
_entity.type
_entity.pdbx_description
1 polymer ?
#
loop_
_entity_poly.entity_id
_entity_poly.type
_entity_poly.pdbx_seq_one_letter_code
_entity_poly.pdbx_strand_id
1 'polypeptide(L)'
;MSTLISEGISFFRDRIEKRRFGEETLRILESVLASKDVKSLTDIRSVLRELLRSEAKFVLQEMAGKVTYQKLFVVEFLIQAFALLGDVEASS
;
A
#
# COMPACT_ATOMS: atom_id res chain seq x y z
N MET A 1 2.38 -17.29 -10.54
CA MET A 1 2.37 -16.57 -9.24
C MET A 1 2.29 -17.61 -8.14
N SER A 2 3.13 -17.55 -7.09
CA SER A 2 3.06 -18.52 -5.98
C SER A 2 1.86 -18.22 -5.07
N THR A 3 1.32 -19.25 -4.42
CA THR A 3 0.19 -19.13 -3.47
C THR A 3 0.48 -18.11 -2.36
N LEU A 4 1.71 -18.11 -1.83
CA LEU A 4 2.15 -17.19 -0.78
C LEU A 4 2.10 -15.71 -1.20
N ILE A 5 2.40 -15.40 -2.47
CA ILE A 5 2.29 -14.04 -3.00
C ILE A 5 0.82 -13.63 -3.11
N SER A 6 -0.05 -14.52 -3.60
CA SER A 6 -1.48 -14.26 -3.69
C SER A 6 -2.12 -14.06 -2.32
N GLU A 7 -1.73 -14.85 -1.33
CA GLU A 7 -2.16 -14.69 0.07
C GLU A 7 -1.66 -13.36 0.66
N GLY A 8 -0.40 -13.01 0.40
CA GLY A 8 0.17 -11.72 0.82
C GLY A 8 -0.57 -10.52 0.23
N ILE A 9 -0.93 -10.57 -1.06
CA ILE A 9 -1.71 -9.52 -1.73
C ILE A 9 -3.11 -9.41 -1.12
N SER A 10 -3.81 -10.54 -0.93
CA SER A 10 -5.14 -10.56 -0.32
C SER A 10 -5.11 -10.04 1.12
N PHE A 11 -4.08 -10.43 1.88
CA PHE A 11 -3.92 -9.99 3.26
C PHE A 11 -3.57 -8.49 3.33
N PHE A 12 -2.71 -7.99 2.45
CA PHE A 12 -2.45 -6.56 2.34
C PHE A 12 -3.73 -5.78 2.05
N ARG A 13 -4.54 -6.22 1.07
CA ARG A 13 -5.82 -5.60 0.73
C ARG A 13 -6.77 -5.52 1.93
N ASP A 14 -6.97 -6.63 2.63
CA ASP A 14 -7.85 -6.70 3.82
C ASP A 14 -7.44 -5.67 4.89
N ARG A 15 -6.12 -5.48 5.09
CA ARG A 15 -5.60 -4.51 6.05
C ARG A 15 -5.89 -3.08 5.64
N ILE A 16 -5.75 -2.74 4.36
CA ILE A 16 -6.06 -1.39 3.84
C ILE A 16 -7.55 -1.08 3.97
N GLU A 17 -8.42 -2.03 3.56
CA GLU A 17 -9.87 -1.90 3.66
C GLU A 17 -10.32 -1.69 5.12
N LYS A 18 -9.68 -2.38 6.07
CA LYS A 18 -9.93 -2.23 7.52
C LYS A 18 -9.21 -1.05 8.18
N ARG A 19 -8.57 -0.17 7.41
CA ARG A 19 -7.81 1.00 7.92
C ARG A 19 -6.70 0.63 8.92
N ARG A 20 -6.15 -0.58 8.80
CA ARG A 20 -5.08 -1.08 9.67
C ARG A 20 -3.73 -0.63 9.12
N PHE A 21 -3.50 0.68 9.18
CA PHE A 21 -2.25 1.30 8.77
C PHE A 21 -1.18 1.07 9.83
N GLY A 22 0.03 0.75 9.39
CA GLY A 22 1.18 0.55 10.28
C GLY A 22 2.25 -0.37 9.68
N GLU A 23 3.31 -0.54 10.45
CA GLU A 23 4.52 -1.26 10.04
C GLU A 23 4.24 -2.71 9.63
N GLU A 24 3.37 -3.42 10.36
CA GLU A 24 2.98 -4.79 10.01
C GLU A 24 2.41 -4.87 8.58
N THR A 25 1.63 -3.87 8.18
CA THR A 25 1.03 -3.83 6.84
C THR A 25 2.05 -3.47 5.76
N LEU A 26 3.04 -2.64 6.08
CA LEU A 26 4.18 -2.38 5.19
C LEU A 26 5.05 -3.63 4.99
N ARG A 27 5.30 -4.41 6.05
CA ARG A 27 6.08 -5.66 5.95
C ARG A 27 5.43 -6.70 5.05
N ILE A 28 4.09 -6.77 5.03
CA ILE A 28 3.37 -7.64 4.08
C ILE A 28 3.66 -7.18 2.64
N LEU A 29 3.57 -5.87 2.38
CA LEU A 29 3.86 -5.29 1.07
C LEU A 29 5.31 -5.57 0.64
N GLU A 30 6.28 -5.36 1.53
CA GLU A 30 7.70 -5.68 1.28
C GLU A 30 7.91 -7.15 0.94
N SER A 31 7.27 -8.06 1.67
CA SER A 31 7.35 -9.51 1.43
C SER A 31 6.80 -9.90 0.06
N VAL A 32 5.65 -9.32 -0.34
CA VAL A 32 5.07 -9.48 -1.68
C VAL A 32 6.03 -8.97 -2.76
N LEU A 33 6.66 -7.82 -2.52
CA LEU A 33 7.56 -7.17 -3.47
C LEU A 33 8.96 -7.79 -3.55
N ALA A 34 9.36 -8.62 -2.58
CA ALA A 34 10.63 -9.36 -2.59
C ALA A 34 10.64 -10.57 -3.55
N SER A 35 9.57 -10.79 -4.31
CA SER A 35 9.49 -11.85 -5.32
C SER A 35 10.54 -11.71 -6.43
N LYS A 36 11.12 -12.83 -6.85
CA LYS A 36 12.18 -12.88 -7.89
C LYS A 36 11.66 -12.80 -9.33
N ASP A 37 10.35 -12.92 -9.55
CA ASP A 37 9.76 -12.88 -10.90
C ASP A 37 9.42 -11.42 -11.29
N VAL A 38 10.34 -10.81 -12.03
CA VAL A 38 10.32 -9.38 -12.41
C VAL A 38 9.10 -8.99 -13.26
N LYS A 39 8.63 -9.87 -14.16
CA LYS A 39 7.44 -9.58 -14.98
C LYS A 39 6.19 -9.55 -14.11
N SER A 40 6.02 -10.58 -13.29
CA SER A 40 4.90 -10.63 -12.33
C SER A 40 4.95 -9.47 -11.32
N LEU A 41 6.16 -9.04 -10.93
CA LEU A 41 6.35 -7.97 -9.96
C LEU A 41 5.89 -6.61 -10.49
N THR A 42 6.08 -6.35 -11.79
CA THR A 42 5.62 -5.10 -12.43
C THR A 42 4.10 -5.03 -12.44
N ASP A 43 3.43 -6.12 -12.84
CA ASP A 43 1.97 -6.22 -12.84
C ASP A 43 1.40 -6.09 -11.42
N ILE A 44 2.02 -6.79 -10.45
CA ILE A 44 1.64 -6.71 -9.03
C ILE A 44 1.78 -5.27 -8.51
N ARG A 45 2.89 -4.59 -8.81
CA ARG A 45 3.09 -3.18 -8.40
C ARG A 45 2.01 -2.28 -9.00
N SER A 46 1.65 -2.46 -10.27
CA SER A 46 0.59 -1.68 -10.91
C SER A 46 -0.74 -1.86 -10.19
N VAL A 47 -1.16 -3.10 -9.94
CA VAL A 47 -2.44 -3.41 -9.28
C VAL A 47 -2.47 -2.88 -7.85
N LEU A 48 -1.40 -3.05 -7.08
CA LEU A 48 -1.32 -2.57 -5.70
C LEU A 48 -1.27 -1.03 -5.63
N ARG A 49 -0.66 -0.38 -6.61
CA ARG A 49 -0.63 1.08 -6.73
C ARG A 49 -2.02 1.64 -7.01
N GLU A 50 -2.75 1.05 -7.95
CA GLU A 50 -4.13 1.45 -8.24
C GLU A 50 -5.04 1.28 -7.03
N LEU A 51 -4.92 0.15 -6.32
CA LEU A 51 -5.62 -0.10 -5.07
C LEU A 51 -5.33 0.99 -4.03
N LEU A 52 -4.05 1.27 -3.76
CA LEU A 52 -3.67 2.29 -2.78
C LEU A 52 -4.12 3.70 -3.18
N ARG A 53 -4.04 4.07 -4.47
CA ARG A 53 -4.55 5.37 -4.95
C ARG A 53 -6.05 5.51 -4.74
N SER A 54 -6.81 4.46 -5.05
CA SER A 54 -8.25 4.43 -4.80
C SER A 54 -8.55 4.61 -3.31
N GLU A 55 -7.94 3.80 -2.46
CA GLU A 55 -8.18 3.82 -1.01
C GLU A 55 -7.67 5.11 -0.35
N ALA A 56 -6.51 5.63 -0.75
CA ALA A 56 -5.96 6.88 -0.21
C ALA A 56 -6.94 8.05 -0.37
N LYS A 57 -7.65 8.12 -1.50
CA LYS A 57 -8.66 9.17 -1.73
C LYS A 57 -9.77 9.11 -0.68
N PHE A 58 -10.32 7.92 -0.41
CA PHE A 58 -11.37 7.74 0.59
C PHE A 58 -10.83 8.01 2.00
N VAL A 59 -9.66 7.46 2.32
CA VAL A 59 -9.02 7.61 3.63
C VAL A 59 -8.78 9.07 3.96
N LEU A 60 -8.21 9.85 3.04
CA LEU A 60 -7.94 11.27 3.25
C LEU A 60 -9.23 12.08 3.48
N GLN A 61 -10.33 11.71 2.81
CA GLN A 61 -11.64 12.30 3.07
C GLN A 61 -12.17 11.93 4.47
N GLU A 62 -12.07 10.66 4.87
CA GLU A 62 -12.47 10.19 6.22
C GLU A 62 -11.66 10.87 7.34
N MET A 63 -10.42 11.28 7.03
CA MET A 63 -9.54 11.93 7.99
C MET A 63 -9.95 13.36 8.35
N ALA A 64 -10.86 14.02 7.62
CA ALA A 64 -11.24 15.42 7.85
C ALA A 64 -11.56 15.73 9.33
N GLY A 65 -12.31 14.84 10.00
CA GLY A 65 -12.73 14.97 11.40
C GLY A 65 -11.79 14.38 12.46
N LYS A 66 -10.61 13.87 12.08
CA LYS A 66 -9.64 13.23 13.00
C LYS A 66 -8.63 14.23 13.57
N VAL A 67 -8.02 13.88 14.71
CA VAL A 67 -6.95 14.67 15.33
C VAL A 67 -5.68 14.67 14.47
N THR A 68 -4.88 15.73 14.56
CA THR A 68 -3.68 15.94 13.73
C THR A 68 -2.73 14.74 13.75
N TYR A 69 -2.50 14.14 14.92
CA TYR A 69 -1.61 12.98 15.04
C TYR A 69 -2.07 11.79 14.18
N GLN A 70 -3.36 11.48 14.16
CA GLN A 70 -3.92 10.39 13.35
C GLN A 70 -3.79 10.69 11.85
N LYS A 71 -3.99 11.96 11.45
CA LYS A 71 -3.80 12.40 10.07
C LYS A 71 -2.35 12.19 9.62
N LEU A 72 -1.39 12.62 10.44
CA LEU A 72 0.04 12.49 10.15
C LEU A 72 0.45 11.02 10.06
N PHE A 73 -0.01 10.17 10.99
CA PHE A 73 0.28 8.74 10.97
C PHE A 73 -0.19 8.05 9.68
N VAL A 74 -1.41 8.37 9.24
CA VAL A 74 -1.98 7.81 8.00
C VAL A 74 -1.21 8.30 6.77
N VAL A 75 -0.87 9.59 6.72
CA VAL A 75 -0.09 10.16 5.61
C VAL A 75 1.31 9.56 5.55
N GLU A 76 1.98 9.40 6.68
CA GLU A 76 3.29 8.75 6.77
C GLU A 76 3.24 7.32 6.22
N PHE A 77 2.24 6.54 6.63
CA PHE A 77 2.03 5.20 6.09
C PHE A 77 1.83 5.21 4.57
N LEU A 78 0.99 6.11 4.04
CA LEU A 78 0.73 6.20 2.60
C LEU A 78 2.00 6.55 1.82
N ILE A 79 2.80 7.51 2.32
CA ILE A 79 4.08 7.89 1.71
C ILE A 79 5.02 6.68 1.64
N GLN A 80 5.17 5.94 2.73
CA GLN A 80 6.03 4.75 2.79
C GLN A 80 5.53 3.66 1.83
N ALA A 81 4.22 3.41 1.78
CA ALA A 81 3.64 2.40 0.90
C ALA A 81 3.80 2.76 -0.59
N PHE A 82 3.60 4.03 -0.98
CA PHE A 82 3.84 4.48 -2.34
C PHE A 82 5.31 4.42 -2.74
N ALA A 83 6.23 4.77 -1.82
CA ALA A 83 7.66 4.65 -2.04
C ALA A 83 8.06 3.18 -2.32
N LEU A 84 7.54 2.22 -1.55
CA LEU A 84 7.77 0.79 -1.76
C LEU A 84 7.28 0.31 -3.15
N LEU A 85 6.16 0.85 -3.62
CA LEU A 85 5.62 0.53 -4.95
C LEU A 85 6.35 1.25 -6.10
N GLY A 86 7.37 2.06 -5.81
CA GLY A 86 8.05 2.89 -6.78
C GLY A 86 7.10 3.89 -7.44
N ASP A 87 6.05 4.32 -6.73
CA ASP A 87 5.18 5.42 -7.14
C ASP A 87 5.77 6.74 -6.65
N VAL A 88 6.99 7.01 -7.12
CA VAL A 88 7.61 8.32 -6.99
C VAL A 88 7.17 9.08 -8.23
N GLU A 89 6.50 10.22 -8.04
CA GLU A 89 6.13 11.11 -9.12
C GLU A 89 7.36 11.31 -10.02
N ALA A 90 7.29 10.87 -11.28
CA ALA A 90 8.35 11.11 -12.22
C ALA A 90 8.47 12.63 -12.32
N SER A 91 9.57 13.18 -11.82
CA SER A 91 9.93 14.57 -12.03
C SER A 91 10.04 14.79 -13.54
N SER A 92 8.95 15.26 -14.14
CA SER A 92 8.81 15.65 -15.54
C SER A 92 8.69 17.16 -15.65
#